data_AF-H2ZKJ7-F1
#
_entry.id   AF-H2ZKJ7-F1
#
_cell.length_a   1.000
_cell.length_b   1.000
_cell.length_c   1.000
_cell.angle_alpha   90.00
_cell.angle_beta   90.00
_cell.angle_gamma   90.00
#
_symmetry.space_group_name_H-M   'P 1'
#
loop_
_entity.id
_entity.type
_entity.pdbx_description
1 polymer ?
#
loop_
_entity_poly.entity_id
_entity_poly.type
_entity_poly.pdbx_seq_one_letter_code
_entity_poly.pdbx_strand_id
1 'polypeptide(L)'
;MENVCDVLAGADYLQMTDVRKFCFEYLASVLAHDNCFAIRVLADRFLNCEMKQKVDEFIQDNFENTILEEDFKLLSKEQLTYFLLPENRKRSVKEETIYRAVTEWLRYDMKERSCHFDELMRFVKFNELSSSFFLD
;
A
#
# COMPACT_ATOMS: atom_id res chain seq x y z
N MET A 1 -9.69 0.02 15.54
CA MET A 1 -9.48 -1.12 14.62
C MET A 1 -9.57 -2.47 15.32
N GLU A 2 -9.02 -2.63 16.54
CA GLU A 2 -9.03 -3.92 17.27
C GLU A 2 -10.40 -4.61 17.30
N ASN A 3 -11.46 -3.85 17.60
CA ASN A 3 -12.82 -4.37 17.78
C ASN A 3 -13.36 -5.04 16.51
N VAL A 4 -13.10 -4.47 15.33
CA VAL A 4 -13.58 -5.04 14.05
C VAL A 4 -12.72 -6.21 13.60
N CYS A 5 -11.42 -6.20 13.91
CA CYS A 5 -10.52 -7.32 13.61
C CYS A 5 -10.93 -8.59 14.36
N ASP A 6 -11.25 -8.48 15.65
CA ASP A 6 -11.66 -9.63 16.47
C ASP A 6 -13.00 -10.20 16.01
N VAL A 7 -13.97 -9.31 15.72
CA VAL A 7 -15.27 -9.71 15.18
C VAL A 7 -15.12 -10.38 13.81
N LEU A 8 -14.28 -9.81 12.93
CA LEU A 8 -14.03 -10.38 11.60
C LEU A 8 -13.37 -11.76 11.71
N ALA A 9 -12.39 -11.93 12.60
CA ALA A 9 -11.74 -13.21 12.83
C ALA A 9 -12.71 -14.28 13.37
N GLY A 10 -13.55 -13.91 14.33
CA GLY A 10 -14.59 -14.80 14.86
C GLY A 10 -15.64 -15.17 13.81
N ALA A 11 -16.10 -14.19 13.03
CA ALA A 11 -17.07 -14.39 11.96
C ALA A 11 -16.53 -15.31 10.86
N ASP A 12 -15.27 -15.14 10.46
CA ASP A 12 -14.63 -16.00 9.46
C ASP A 12 -14.45 -17.43 9.98
N TYR A 13 -13.98 -17.59 11.22
CA TYR A 13 -13.83 -18.91 11.87
C TYR A 13 -15.16 -19.66 12.00
N LEU A 14 -16.24 -18.96 12.36
CA LEU A 14 -17.59 -19.51 12.51
C LEU A 14 -18.37 -19.56 11.19
N GLN A 15 -17.76 -19.15 10.07
CA GLN A 15 -18.39 -19.08 8.74
C GLN A 15 -19.66 -18.22 8.68
N MET A 16 -19.71 -17.15 9.49
CA MET A 16 -20.80 -16.17 9.51
C MET A 16 -20.61 -15.15 8.39
N THR A 17 -21.03 -15.51 7.18
CA THR A 17 -20.83 -14.71 5.96
C THR A 17 -21.42 -13.30 6.04
N ASP A 18 -22.58 -13.14 6.66
CA ASP A 18 -23.25 -11.84 6.77
C ASP A 18 -22.50 -10.88 7.70
N VAL A 19 -22.00 -11.39 8.83
CA VAL A 19 -21.17 -10.61 9.76
C VAL A 19 -19.85 -10.24 9.10
N ARG A 20 -19.23 -11.19 8.38
CA ARG A 20 -18.01 -10.93 7.61
C ARG A 20 -18.23 -9.80 6.60
N LYS A 21 -19.34 -9.84 5.86
CA LYS A 21 -19.70 -8.79 4.89
C LYS A 21 -19.88 -7.44 5.58
N PHE A 22 -20.62 -7.39 6.69
CA PHE A 22 -20.82 -6.17 7.47
C PHE A 22 -19.49 -5.57 7.97
N CYS A 23 -18.57 -6.40 8.45
CA CYS A 23 -17.23 -5.94 8.85
C CYS A 23 -16.50 -5.26 7.69
N PHE A 24 -16.54 -5.82 6.49
CA PHE A 24 -15.90 -5.22 5.32
C PHE A 24 -16.59 -3.95 4.82
N GLU A 25 -17.92 -3.89 4.88
CA GLU A 25 -18.67 -2.65 4.61
C GLU A 25 -18.28 -1.54 5.58
N TYR A 26 -18.15 -1.87 6.87
CA TYR A 26 -17.65 -0.93 7.88
C TYR A 26 -16.21 -0.49 7.58
N LEU A 27 -15.29 -1.43 7.33
CA LEU A 27 -13.90 -1.12 6.99
C LEU A 27 -13.81 -0.20 5.75
N ALA A 28 -14.67 -0.43 4.75
CA ALA A 28 -14.73 0.40 3.56
C ALA A 28 -15.25 1.83 3.83
N SER A 29 -16.09 2.02 4.85
CA SER A 29 -16.61 3.35 5.24
C SER A 29 -15.62 4.18 6.06
N VAL A 30 -14.63 3.53 6.69
CA VAL A 30 -13.61 4.19 7.52
C VAL A 30 -12.23 4.22 6.85
N LEU A 31 -12.14 3.84 5.57
CA LEU A 31 -10.89 3.79 4.82
C LEU A 31 -10.25 5.19 4.72
N ALA A 32 -9.01 5.30 5.17
CA ALA A 32 -8.23 6.52 5.21
C ALA A 32 -6.74 6.22 4.95
N HIS A 33 -5.92 7.26 4.73
CA HIS A 33 -4.49 7.10 4.42
C HIS A 33 -3.72 6.40 5.56
N ASP A 34 -4.04 6.72 6.81
CA ASP A 34 -3.40 6.19 8.02
C ASP A 34 -3.76 4.74 8.37
N ASN A 35 -4.77 4.16 7.71
CA ASN A 35 -5.24 2.80 7.99
C ASN A 35 -5.33 1.89 6.76
N CYS A 36 -5.09 2.42 5.55
CA CYS A 36 -5.29 1.67 4.31
C CYS A 36 -4.42 0.40 4.24
N PHE A 37 -3.16 0.43 4.68
CA PHE A 37 -2.30 -0.75 4.64
C PHE A 37 -2.76 -1.83 5.61
N ALA A 38 -3.16 -1.45 6.83
CA ALA A 38 -3.74 -2.38 7.79
C ALA A 38 -5.01 -3.04 7.24
N ILE A 39 -5.91 -2.26 6.63
CA ILE A 39 -7.13 -2.78 6.02
C ILE A 39 -6.81 -3.68 4.81
N ARG A 40 -5.80 -3.35 4.01
CA ARG A 40 -5.33 -4.19 2.91
C ARG A 40 -4.84 -5.55 3.40
N VAL A 41 -4.08 -5.56 4.50
CA VAL A 41 -3.60 -6.80 5.14
C VAL A 41 -4.76 -7.66 5.63
N LEU A 42 -5.81 -7.06 6.19
CA LEU A 42 -7.03 -7.79 6.56
C LEU A 42 -7.74 -8.36 5.32
N ALA A 43 -7.88 -7.58 4.26
CA ALA A 43 -8.49 -8.04 3.01
C ALA A 43 -7.72 -9.23 2.41
N ASP A 44 -6.38 -9.18 2.41
CA ASP A 44 -5.52 -10.28 2.00
C ASP A 44 -5.69 -11.51 2.91
N ARG A 45 -5.65 -11.33 4.23
CA ARG A 45 -5.74 -12.41 5.22
C ARG A 45 -7.07 -13.19 5.14
N PHE A 46 -8.17 -12.47 4.95
CA PHE A 46 -9.52 -13.05 4.92
C PHE A 46 -10.03 -13.27 3.48
N LEU A 47 -9.13 -13.23 2.49
CA LEU A 47 -9.40 -13.52 1.08
C LEU A 47 -10.57 -12.71 0.50
N ASN A 48 -10.69 -11.44 0.88
CA ASN A 48 -11.68 -10.53 0.34
C ASN A 48 -11.08 -9.72 -0.82
N CYS A 49 -11.17 -10.28 -2.03
CA CYS A 49 -10.61 -9.66 -3.24
C CYS A 49 -11.24 -8.30 -3.57
N GLU A 50 -12.54 -8.12 -3.33
CA GLU A 50 -13.25 -6.86 -3.59
C GLU A 50 -12.71 -5.74 -2.70
N MET A 51 -12.56 -6.02 -1.40
CA MET A 51 -11.99 -5.06 -0.46
C MET A 51 -10.53 -4.77 -0.79
N LYS A 52 -9.74 -5.81 -1.13
CA LYS A 52 -8.34 -5.63 -1.52
C LYS A 52 -8.22 -4.68 -2.71
N GLN A 53 -9.00 -4.91 -3.77
CA GLN A 53 -9.00 -4.05 -4.96
C GLN A 53 -9.39 -2.62 -4.59
N LYS A 54 -10.44 -2.43 -3.79
CA LYS A 54 -10.88 -1.10 -3.35
C LYS A 54 -9.79 -0.34 -2.59
N VAL A 55 -9.07 -1.03 -1.72
CA VAL A 55 -7.97 -0.43 -0.96
C VAL A 55 -6.76 -0.14 -1.84
N ASP A 56 -6.42 -1.04 -2.78
CA ASP A 56 -5.35 -0.81 -3.76
C ASP A 56 -5.63 0.42 -4.62
N GLU A 57 -6.86 0.57 -5.10
CA GLU A 57 -7.31 1.74 -5.86
C GLU A 57 -7.18 3.04 -5.05
N PHE A 58 -7.60 3.01 -3.77
CA PHE A 58 -7.47 4.12 -2.84
C PHE A 58 -6.01 4.51 -2.58
N ILE A 59 -5.14 3.53 -2.35
CA ILE A 59 -3.69 3.74 -2.13
C ILE A 59 -3.09 4.43 -3.36
N GLN A 60 -3.44 3.98 -4.57
CA GLN A 60 -2.94 4.56 -5.81
C GLN A 60 -3.46 5.98 -6.08
N ASP A 61 -4.72 6.26 -5.74
CA ASP A 61 -5.27 7.62 -5.85
C ASP A 61 -4.62 8.61 -4.89
N ASN A 62 -4.17 8.13 -3.73
CA ASN A 62 -3.62 8.95 -2.65
C ASN A 62 -2.12 8.73 -2.45
N PHE A 63 -1.43 8.11 -3.43
CA PHE A 63 -0.09 7.53 -3.23
C PHE A 63 0.94 8.51 -2.65
N GLU A 64 0.88 9.78 -3.04
CA GLU A 64 1.74 10.85 -2.51
C GLU A 64 1.62 11.04 -0.99
N ASN A 65 0.42 10.88 -0.44
CA ASN A 65 0.15 10.97 0.99
C ASN A 65 0.43 9.62 1.66
N THR A 66 0.03 8.52 1.02
CA THR A 66 0.16 7.18 1.61
C THR A 66 1.62 6.78 1.85
N ILE A 67 2.57 7.25 1.01
CA ILE A 67 4.01 6.96 1.20
C ILE A 67 4.62 7.67 2.41
N LEU A 68 3.93 8.65 2.99
CA LEU A 68 4.39 9.38 4.18
C LEU A 68 4.04 8.66 5.49
N GLU A 69 3.12 7.71 5.44
CA GLU A 69 2.64 7.00 6.61
C GLU A 69 3.67 6.00 7.14
N GLU A 70 3.71 5.79 8.46
CA GLU A 70 4.65 4.83 9.07
C GLU A 70 4.42 3.40 8.58
N ASP A 71 3.17 3.03 8.34
CA ASP A 71 2.79 1.72 7.81
C ASP A 71 3.40 1.44 6.42
N PHE A 72 3.65 2.48 5.62
CA PHE A 72 4.31 2.31 4.31
C PHE A 72 5.74 1.78 4.47
N LYS A 73 6.46 2.22 5.50
CA LYS A 73 7.85 1.81 5.76
C LYS A 73 7.94 0.32 6.15
N LEU A 74 6.84 -0.22 6.70
CA LEU A 74 6.72 -1.61 7.13
C LEU A 74 6.39 -2.58 5.99
N LEU A 75 6.09 -2.09 4.79
CA LEU A 75 5.83 -2.95 3.63
C LEU A 75 7.01 -3.88 3.35
N SER A 76 6.71 -5.11 2.94
CA SER A 76 7.72 -6.00 2.37
C SER A 76 8.17 -5.49 1.00
N LYS A 77 9.31 -6.00 0.52
CA LYS A 77 9.79 -5.71 -0.82
C LYS A 77 8.73 -6.05 -1.87
N GLU A 78 8.09 -7.21 -1.74
CA GLU A 78 7.07 -7.71 -2.68
C GLU A 78 5.84 -6.79 -2.70
N GLN A 79 5.42 -6.31 -1.52
CA GLN A 79 4.30 -5.38 -1.41
C GLN A 79 4.63 -4.02 -2.04
N LEU A 80 5.84 -3.49 -1.79
CA LEU A 80 6.29 -2.27 -2.44
C LEU A 80 6.31 -2.46 -3.97
N THR A 81 6.99 -3.50 -4.45
CA THR A 81 7.10 -3.81 -5.89
C THR A 81 5.71 -3.92 -6.53
N TYR A 82 4.74 -4.55 -5.86
CA TYR A 82 3.37 -4.62 -6.35
C TYR A 82 2.78 -3.25 -6.68
N PHE A 83 3.01 -2.22 -5.87
CA PHE A 83 2.51 -0.87 -6.13
C PHE A 83 3.34 -0.08 -7.16
N LEU A 84 4.60 -0.47 -7.39
CA LEU A 84 5.50 0.15 -8.37
C LEU A 84 5.32 -0.41 -9.78
N LEU A 85 4.74 -1.61 -9.92
CA LEU A 85 4.50 -2.25 -11.20
C LEU A 85 3.65 -1.36 -12.12
N PRO A 86 4.05 -1.16 -13.40
CA PRO A 86 3.31 -0.32 -14.34
C PRO A 86 1.83 -0.68 -14.52
N GLU A 87 1.49 -1.97 -14.38
CA GLU A 87 0.12 -2.49 -14.48
C GLU A 87 -0.77 -2.13 -13.28
N ASN A 88 -0.18 -1.92 -12.10
CA ASN A 88 -0.90 -1.61 -10.86
C ASN A 88 -0.85 -0.11 -10.53
N ARG A 89 0.08 0.62 -11.14
CA ARG A 89 0.27 2.04 -10.92
C ARG A 89 -0.71 2.88 -11.74
N LYS A 90 -1.33 3.88 -11.11
CA LYS A 90 -2.13 4.89 -11.82
C LYS A 90 -1.25 5.88 -12.60
N ARG A 91 -1.68 6.25 -13.81
CA ARG A 91 -0.96 7.22 -14.68
C ARG A 91 -0.81 8.61 -14.07
N SER A 92 -1.67 8.96 -13.11
CA SER A 92 -1.60 10.22 -12.37
C SER A 92 -0.43 10.29 -11.39
N VAL A 93 0.15 9.15 -11.01
CA VAL A 93 1.28 9.10 -10.08
C VAL A 93 2.55 9.58 -10.80
N LYS A 94 3.16 10.65 -10.27
CA LYS A 94 4.39 11.24 -10.80
C LYS A 94 5.61 10.36 -10.49
N GLU A 95 6.62 10.42 -11.35
CA GLU A 95 7.88 9.67 -11.17
C GLU A 95 8.65 10.15 -9.92
N GLU A 96 8.54 11.42 -9.55
CA GLU A 96 9.12 11.95 -8.31
C GLU A 96 8.56 11.22 -7.08
N THR A 97 7.27 10.88 -7.11
CA THR A 97 6.61 10.13 -6.03
C THR A 97 7.07 8.68 -6.00
N ILE A 98 7.28 8.05 -7.17
CA ILE A 98 7.84 6.69 -7.26
C ILE A 98 9.27 6.66 -6.71
N TYR A 99 10.10 7.62 -7.09
CA TYR A 99 11.45 7.76 -6.57
C TYR A 99 11.46 7.96 -5.05
N ARG A 100 10.61 8.85 -4.52
CA ARG A 100 10.46 9.08 -3.08
C ARG A 100 10.00 7.82 -2.35
N ALA A 101 9.02 7.09 -2.90
CA ALA A 101 8.54 5.84 -2.34
C ALA A 101 9.67 4.80 -2.19
N VAL A 102 10.47 4.60 -3.24
CA VAL A 102 11.62 3.68 -3.21
C VAL A 102 12.68 4.14 -2.21
N THR A 103 13.05 5.41 -2.25
CA THR A 103 14.12 5.93 -1.39
C THR A 103 13.75 5.94 0.08
N GLU A 104 12.53 6.34 0.45
CA GLU A 104 12.07 6.31 1.84
C GLU A 104 11.98 4.88 2.37
N TRP A 105 11.50 3.93 1.55
CA TRP A 105 11.45 2.52 1.93
C TRP A 105 12.86 1.94 2.16
N LEU A 106 13.82 2.29 1.31
CA LEU A 106 15.23 1.88 1.47
C LEU A 106 15.88 2.54 2.70
N ARG A 107 15.59 3.82 2.95
CA ARG A 107 16.16 4.59 4.07
C ARG A 107 15.75 4.04 5.43
N TYR A 108 14.55 3.48 5.55
CA TYR A 108 14.05 2.90 6.79
C TYR A 108 14.96 1.79 7.33
N ASP A 109 15.50 0.94 6.46
CA ASP A 109 16.46 -0.11 6.84
C ASP A 109 17.51 -0.29 5.75
N MET A 110 18.42 0.68 5.64
CA MET A 110 19.46 0.66 4.61
C MET A 110 20.36 -0.57 4.70
N LYS A 111 20.53 -1.14 5.90
CA LYS A 111 21.42 -2.27 6.11
C LYS A 111 20.92 -3.51 5.38
N GLU A 112 19.64 -3.83 5.54
CA GLU A 112 19.05 -5.03 4.92
C GLU A 112 18.48 -4.73 3.53
N ARG A 113 17.99 -3.50 3.28
CA ARG A 113 17.24 -3.17 2.06
C ARG A 113 18.09 -2.62 0.92
N SER A 114 19.31 -2.13 1.18
CA SER A 114 20.19 -1.55 0.14
C SER A 114 20.47 -2.52 -1.02
N CYS A 115 20.48 -3.83 -0.76
CA CYS A 115 20.64 -4.85 -1.79
C CYS A 115 19.53 -4.85 -2.85
N HIS A 116 18.39 -4.21 -2.58
CA HIS A 116 17.26 -4.10 -3.52
C HIS A 116 17.26 -2.79 -4.32
N PHE A 117 18.22 -1.89 -4.09
CA PHE A 117 18.27 -0.58 -4.72
C PHE A 117 18.20 -0.67 -6.25
N ASP A 118 19.11 -1.44 -6.86
CA ASP A 118 19.22 -1.55 -8.32
C ASP A 118 17.95 -2.14 -8.95
N GLU A 119 17.26 -3.02 -8.25
CA GLU A 119 16.01 -3.62 -8.74
C GLU A 119 14.85 -2.63 -8.65
N LEU A 120 14.67 -1.99 -7.50
CA LEU A 120 13.56 -1.08 -7.25
C LEU A 120 13.69 0.22 -8.06
N MET A 121 14.91 0.72 -8.29
CA MET A 121 15.13 1.93 -9.08
C MET A 121 14.75 1.76 -10.56
N ARG A 122 14.61 0.53 -11.07
CA ARG A 122 14.17 0.28 -12.45
C ARG A 122 12.71 0.65 -12.69
N PHE A 123 11.92 0.79 -11.62
CA PHE A 123 10.54 1.27 -11.71
C PHE A 123 10.45 2.79 -11.86
N VAL A 124 11.54 3.53 -11.61
CA VAL A 124 11.60 4.98 -11.77
C VAL A 124 12.05 5.31 -13.19
N LYS A 125 11.23 6.09 -13.90
CA LYS A 125 11.59 6.61 -15.22
C LYS A 125 12.30 7.95 -15.08
N PHE A 126 13.63 7.91 -14.93
CA PHE A 126 14.45 9.11 -14.70
C PHE A 126 14.34 10.17 -15.81
N ASN A 127 13.99 9.79 -17.03
CA ASN A 127 13.76 10.71 -18.15
C ASN A 127 12.44 11.50 -18.05
N GLU A 128 11.51 11.08 -17.21
CA GLU A 128 10.23 11.72 -16.94
C GLU A 128 10.27 12.56 -15.64
N LEU A 129 11.38 12.53 -14.90
CA LEU A 129 11.61 13.40 -13.73
C LEU A 129 11.83 14.86 -14.18
N SER A 130 11.21 15.80 -13.46
CA SER A 130 11.42 17.22 -13.70
C SER A 130 12.86 17.65 -13.39
N SER A 131 13.43 18.55 -14.20
CA SER A 131 14.80 19.04 -13.99
C SER A 131 15.00 19.71 -12.62
N SER A 132 13.94 20.29 -12.05
CA SER A 132 13.92 20.86 -10.70
C SER A 132 14.09 19.81 -9.61
N PHE A 133 13.67 18.57 -9.84
CA PHE A 133 13.79 17.49 -8.86
C PHE A 133 15.25 17.16 -8.51
N PHE A 134 16.17 17.34 -9.46
CA PHE A 134 17.61 17.11 -9.24
C PHE A 134 18.34 18.30 -8.60
N LEU A 135 17.65 19.43 -8.40
CA LEU A 135 18.20 20.66 -7.86
C LEU A 135 17.82 20.88 -6.38
N ASP A 136 16.91 20.07 -5.84
CA ASP A 136 16.53 19.98 -4.42
C ASP A 136 17.28 18.84 -3.72
#